data_AF-A0A7N4UXY0-F1
#
_entry.id   AF-A0A7N4UXY0-F1
#
_cell.length_a   1.000
_cell.length_b   1.000
_cell.length_c   1.000
_cell.angle_alpha   90.00
_cell.angle_beta   90.00
_cell.angle_gamma   90.00
#
_symmetry.space_group_name_H-M   'P 1'
#
loop_
_entity.id
_entity.type
_entity.pdbx_description
1 polymer ?
#
loop_
_entity_poly.entity_id
_entity_poly.type
_entity_poly.pdbx_seq_one_letter_code
_entity_poly.pdbx_strand_id
1 'polypeptide(L)'
;MNDFFLQEEMATPVLWACFVVLAAGVVAYAQRHSQQDTHVLYERLGSDVTLPCGTAAWDTAVTWRVNGTDLEAAHLNGSQLVLEGLDLSHSGHYACYQGSSWHLRYQALLHVGMPPREPVLTCRSNNYPKGFYCSWHLPAPTFIPNTFNVTVLHGSKLLGCEKDPAPKNRCHIRYTQLFSTVKYKVTLTVTNALGHNSTAIIFDEFTIVKPDPPENVVARPVPSSPRRLEVTWQTPSSWPDPESFPLKFFLRYRPLILDQWQHVELSDGTTHTITDAYAGKEYIIQVAAKDNEIGTWSDWSVAAHATPWTEEPRYLTTEAQAPETTTTTTTSFVPPPTTKICDPGEVGDGVGSSTGLLLTVTVTVTVTLTTIAATGLFI
;
A
#
# COMPACT_ATOMS: atom_id res chain seq x y z
N MET A 1 -44.39 76.27 25.59
CA MET A 1 -43.59 76.21 26.83
C MET A 1 -43.55 74.76 27.27
N ASN A 2 -42.45 74.02 27.25
CA ASN A 2 -41.06 74.32 26.97
C ASN A 2 -40.38 73.04 26.49
N ASP A 3 -39.40 73.23 25.62
CA ASP A 3 -38.32 72.32 25.29
C ASP A 3 -37.58 71.80 26.53
N PHE A 4 -37.12 70.54 26.46
CA PHE A 4 -35.85 70.14 27.05
C PHE A 4 -35.12 69.23 26.07
N PHE A 5 -34.19 69.84 25.34
CA PHE A 5 -33.13 69.20 24.57
C PHE A 5 -32.22 68.41 25.54
N LEU A 6 -32.02 67.12 25.28
CA LEU A 6 -30.79 66.43 25.64
C LEU A 6 -30.11 66.04 24.33
N GLN A 7 -29.02 66.75 24.07
CA GLN A 7 -28.13 66.57 22.93
C GLN A 7 -27.07 65.54 23.34
N GLU A 8 -27.20 64.30 22.87
CA GLU A 8 -26.11 63.32 22.93
C GLU A 8 -25.11 63.64 21.81
N GLU A 9 -23.88 63.95 22.20
CA GLU A 9 -22.75 64.17 21.30
C GLU A 9 -22.50 62.93 20.44
N MET A 10 -22.67 63.08 19.13
CA MET A 10 -22.18 62.11 18.16
C MET A 10 -20.67 62.26 18.02
N ALA A 11 -19.92 61.56 18.89
CA ALA A 11 -18.49 61.33 18.71
C ALA A 11 -18.24 60.40 17.51
N THR A 12 -18.32 61.00 16.32
CA THR A 12 -17.54 60.74 15.11
C THR A 12 -17.40 59.28 14.64
N PRO A 13 -18.23 58.81 13.68
CA PRO A 13 -17.95 57.61 12.87
C PRO A 13 -16.62 57.69 12.09
N VAL A 14 -16.05 58.90 11.96
CA VAL A 14 -14.74 59.17 11.37
C VAL A 14 -13.60 58.52 12.16
N LEU A 15 -13.68 58.51 13.50
CA LEU A 15 -12.64 57.93 14.36
C LEU A 15 -12.58 56.40 14.18
N TRP A 16 -13.73 55.73 14.11
CA TRP A 16 -13.82 54.28 13.87
C TRP A 16 -13.35 53.89 12.46
N ALA A 17 -13.70 54.68 11.45
CA ALA A 17 -13.20 54.48 10.09
C ALA A 17 -11.68 54.64 10.00
N CYS A 18 -11.10 55.62 10.70
CA CYS A 18 -9.64 55.78 10.80
C CYS A 18 -8.96 54.59 11.47
N PHE A 19 -9.53 54.02 12.54
CA PHE A 19 -8.96 52.83 13.18
C PHE A 19 -8.97 51.60 12.27
N VAL A 20 -10.03 51.39 11.50
CA VAL A 20 -10.12 50.26 10.55
C VAL A 20 -9.12 50.42 9.40
N VAL A 21 -8.94 51.64 8.87
CA VAL A 21 -7.95 51.92 7.81
C VAL A 21 -6.52 51.78 8.34
N LEU A 22 -6.25 52.23 9.57
CA LEU A 22 -4.95 52.04 10.21
C LEU A 22 -4.68 50.56 10.52
N ALA A 23 -5.66 49.82 11.01
CA ALA A 23 -5.52 48.38 11.25
C ALA A 23 -5.31 47.60 9.94
N ALA A 24 -6.06 47.91 8.88
CA ALA A 24 -5.86 47.33 7.55
C ALA A 24 -4.49 47.73 6.96
N GLY A 25 -4.05 48.96 7.19
CA GLY A 25 -2.71 49.44 6.81
C GLY A 25 -1.59 48.71 7.54
N VAL A 26 -1.74 48.45 8.84
CA VAL A 26 -0.77 47.68 9.65
C VAL A 26 -0.77 46.20 9.26
N VAL A 27 -1.93 45.61 8.98
CA VAL A 27 -2.03 44.21 8.51
C VAL A 27 -1.44 44.07 7.10
N ALA A 28 -1.74 45.00 6.19
CA ALA A 28 -1.16 45.01 4.85
C ALA A 28 0.35 45.30 4.89
N TYR A 29 0.81 46.19 5.78
CA TYR A 29 2.23 46.46 6.00
C TYR A 29 2.94 45.23 6.61
N ALA A 30 2.33 44.55 7.57
CA ALA A 30 2.86 43.31 8.16
C ALA A 30 2.88 42.16 7.15
N GLN A 31 1.85 42.01 6.32
CA GLN A 31 1.81 41.03 5.23
C GLN A 31 2.86 41.35 4.14
N ARG A 32 3.07 42.63 3.82
CA ARG A 32 4.07 43.08 2.83
C ARG A 32 5.51 43.00 3.35
N HIS A 33 5.74 43.21 4.65
CA HIS A 33 7.04 42.97 5.29
C HIS A 33 7.32 41.48 5.54
N SER A 34 6.27 40.65 5.65
CA SER A 34 6.39 39.20 5.72
C SER A 34 6.72 38.56 4.36
N GLN A 35 6.54 39.27 3.25
CA GLN A 35 6.83 38.78 1.91
C GLN A 35 8.30 39.04 1.53
N GLN A 36 9.24 38.69 2.42
CA GLN A 36 10.63 38.51 2.04
C GLN A 36 10.74 37.12 1.39
N ASP A 37 11.17 37.10 0.13
CA ASP A 37 11.19 35.91 -0.72
C ASP A 37 12.06 34.83 -0.06
N THR A 38 11.46 33.71 0.35
CA THR A 38 12.20 32.61 0.96
C THR A 38 12.88 31.82 -0.14
N HIS A 39 14.21 31.85 -0.17
CA HIS A 39 14.98 31.15 -1.19
C HIS A 39 14.99 29.65 -0.94
N VAL A 40 14.48 28.84 -1.86
CA VAL A 40 14.62 27.38 -1.78
C VAL A 40 15.95 26.97 -2.41
N LEU A 41 16.83 26.37 -1.61
CA LEU A 41 18.17 25.95 -2.02
C LEU A 41 18.26 24.43 -1.99
N TYR A 42 18.94 23.86 -2.98
CA TYR A 42 19.22 22.44 -3.04
C TYR A 42 20.72 22.24 -3.09
N GLU A 43 21.25 21.55 -2.09
CA GLU A 43 22.68 21.28 -1.98
C GLU A 43 22.97 19.80 -1.91
N ARG A 44 24.17 19.42 -2.33
CA ARG A 44 24.58 18.02 -2.39
C ARG A 44 25.04 17.53 -1.01
N LEU A 45 24.66 16.32 -0.65
CA LEU A 45 25.18 15.66 0.55
C LEU A 45 26.70 15.53 0.47
N GLY A 46 27.38 15.99 1.51
CA GLY A 46 28.83 16.01 1.67
C GLY A 46 29.53 17.19 0.99
N SER A 47 28.81 18.13 0.37
CA SER A 47 29.42 19.38 -0.11
C SER A 47 29.45 20.46 0.96
N ASP A 48 30.24 21.49 0.74
CA ASP A 48 30.30 22.68 1.58
C ASP A 48 29.45 23.79 0.94
N VAL A 49 28.65 24.49 1.72
CA VAL A 49 27.82 25.62 1.26
C VAL A 49 28.07 26.85 2.10
N THR A 50 28.08 28.01 1.45
CA THR A 50 28.16 29.31 2.13
C THR A 50 26.90 30.11 1.82
N LEU A 51 26.13 30.43 2.86
CA LEU A 51 24.91 31.24 2.75
C LEU A 51 25.23 32.71 3.04
N PRO A 52 24.98 33.63 2.09
CA PRO A 52 25.16 35.05 2.32
C PRO A 52 24.01 35.64 3.14
N CYS A 53 24.30 36.57 4.03
CA CYS A 53 23.27 37.34 4.75
C CYS A 53 22.73 38.48 3.87
N GLY A 54 22.08 38.14 2.77
CA GLY A 54 21.55 39.09 1.81
C GLY A 54 22.66 39.94 1.21
N THR A 55 22.53 41.27 1.29
CA THR A 55 23.54 42.24 0.81
C THR A 55 24.40 42.84 1.93
N ALA A 56 24.40 42.24 3.13
CA ALA A 56 25.21 42.72 4.24
C ALA A 56 26.71 42.69 3.90
N ALA A 57 27.45 43.70 4.35
CA ALA A 57 28.91 43.70 4.23
C ALA A 57 29.51 42.59 5.11
N TRP A 58 30.72 42.13 4.79
CA TRP A 58 31.34 41.00 5.47
C TRP A 58 31.59 41.25 6.97
N ASP A 59 31.86 42.49 7.36
CA ASP A 59 32.11 42.94 8.72
C ASP A 59 30.83 43.27 9.51
N THR A 60 29.65 43.17 8.89
CA THR A 60 28.39 43.46 9.55
C THR A 60 28.07 42.40 10.59
N ALA A 61 27.78 42.83 11.83
CA ALA A 61 27.32 41.92 12.88
C ALA A 61 25.94 41.34 12.52
N VAL A 62 25.85 40.01 12.47
CA VAL A 62 24.62 39.29 12.12
C VAL A 62 24.35 38.16 13.10
N THR A 63 23.11 37.70 13.12
CA THR A 63 22.68 36.52 13.88
C THR A 63 21.97 35.56 12.93
N TRP A 64 22.47 34.32 12.86
CA TRP A 64 21.87 33.27 12.06
C TRP A 64 21.03 32.33 12.93
N ARG A 65 19.86 31.96 12.42
CA ARG A 65 18.95 30.99 13.03
C ARG A 65 18.65 29.86 12.07
N VAL A 66 18.58 28.63 12.58
CA VAL A 66 18.07 27.46 11.86
C VAL A 66 16.85 26.92 12.59
N ASN A 67 15.71 26.76 11.91
CA ASN A 67 14.46 26.28 12.51
C ASN A 67 14.05 27.01 13.81
N GLY A 68 14.48 28.27 13.96
CA GLY A 68 14.22 29.11 15.14
C GLY A 68 15.28 29.06 16.24
N THR A 69 16.31 28.22 16.15
CA THR A 69 17.43 28.17 17.12
C THR A 69 18.63 28.98 16.62
N ASP A 70 19.26 29.73 17.53
CA ASP A 70 20.47 30.51 17.23
C ASP A 70 21.65 29.58 16.93
N LEU A 71 22.38 29.87 15.84
CA LEU A 71 23.59 29.14 15.46
C LEU A 71 24.83 29.71 16.17
N GLU A 72 25.75 28.83 16.55
CA GLU A 72 27.01 29.23 17.19
C GLU A 72 27.92 30.00 16.21
N ALA A 73 28.65 30.97 16.74
CA ALA A 73 29.57 31.81 15.97
C ALA A 73 30.70 31.02 15.26
N ALA A 74 30.96 29.78 15.66
CA ALA A 74 31.97 28.91 15.04
C ALA A 74 31.67 28.59 13.56
N HIS A 75 30.39 28.62 13.16
CA HIS A 75 29.98 28.38 11.77
C HIS A 75 29.98 29.66 10.91
N LEU A 76 30.32 30.81 11.49
CA LEU A 76 30.23 32.11 10.83
C LEU A 76 31.61 32.57 10.35
N ASN A 77 31.65 33.04 9.10
CA ASN A 77 32.79 33.74 8.53
C ASN A 77 32.36 35.18 8.18
N GLY A 78 32.53 36.09 9.13
CA GLY A 78 31.95 37.43 9.06
C GLY A 78 30.42 37.36 9.07
N SER A 79 29.77 37.98 8.07
CA SER A 79 28.32 37.94 7.93
C SER A 79 27.78 36.67 7.23
N GLN A 80 28.65 35.79 6.74
CA GLN A 80 28.27 34.58 6.01
C GLN A 80 28.23 33.36 6.92
N LEU A 81 27.28 32.45 6.66
CA LEU A 81 27.19 31.16 7.32
C LEU A 81 27.86 30.10 6.44
N VAL A 82 28.87 29.41 6.98
CA VAL A 82 29.60 28.34 6.30
C VAL A 82 29.20 27.01 6.92
N LEU A 83 28.67 26.11 6.10
CA LEU A 83 28.33 24.74 6.49
C LEU A 83 29.24 23.80 5.71
N GLU A 84 30.11 23.08 6.41
CA GLU A 84 31.04 22.11 5.81
C GLU A 84 30.50 20.69 5.95
N GLY A 85 30.73 19.86 4.94
CA GLY A 85 30.37 18.45 4.95
C GLY A 85 28.88 18.21 5.18
N LEU A 86 28.01 18.84 4.38
CA LEU A 86 26.56 18.81 4.58
C LEU A 86 26.02 17.38 4.76
N ASP A 87 25.19 17.21 5.78
CA ASP A 87 24.41 16.01 6.02
C ASP A 87 22.91 16.28 5.84
N LEU A 88 22.09 15.23 5.98
CA LEU A 88 20.63 15.38 5.86
C LEU A 88 20.03 16.24 6.99
N SER A 89 20.67 16.30 8.16
CA SER A 89 20.19 17.06 9.33
C SER A 89 20.32 18.58 9.15
N HIS A 90 21.23 19.02 8.29
CA HIS A 90 21.35 20.42 7.89
C HIS A 90 20.17 20.92 7.04
N SER A 91 19.26 20.05 6.59
CA SER A 91 18.04 20.49 5.90
C SER A 91 17.13 21.25 6.86
N GLY A 92 16.74 22.47 6.49
CA GLY A 92 15.97 23.32 7.39
C GLY A 92 15.83 24.75 6.92
N HIS A 93 15.19 25.54 7.77
CA HIS A 93 14.87 26.92 7.50
C HIS A 93 15.88 27.87 8.15
N TYR A 94 16.71 28.49 7.33
CA TYR A 94 17.77 29.41 7.72
C TYR A 94 17.31 30.85 7.60
N ALA A 95 17.56 31.65 8.62
CA ALA A 95 17.24 33.06 8.65
C ALA A 95 18.41 33.87 9.20
N CYS A 96 18.77 34.94 8.50
CA CYS A 96 19.79 35.88 8.95
C CYS A 96 19.16 37.21 9.37
N TYR A 97 19.53 37.65 10.57
CA TYR A 97 19.09 38.91 11.16
C TYR A 97 20.27 39.87 11.31
N GLN A 98 20.03 41.15 11.06
CA GLN A 98 21.05 42.18 11.26
C GLN A 98 21.13 42.59 12.73
N GLY A 99 22.26 42.31 13.36
CA GLY A 99 22.69 42.79 14.68
C GLY A 99 21.58 43.06 15.71
N SER A 100 21.71 44.18 16.41
CA SER A 100 20.76 44.59 17.46
C SER A 100 19.38 45.02 16.93
N SER A 101 19.23 45.27 15.62
CA SER A 101 17.97 45.69 15.04
C SER A 101 17.02 44.53 14.76
N TRP A 102 17.49 43.27 14.85
CA TRP A 102 16.70 42.07 14.58
C TRP A 102 15.94 42.10 13.26
N HIS A 103 16.46 42.86 12.30
CA HIS A 103 15.83 42.99 11.00
C HIS A 103 16.21 41.81 10.12
N LEU A 104 15.22 41.07 9.62
CA LEU A 104 15.44 39.93 8.72
C LEU A 104 16.07 40.43 7.41
N ARG A 105 17.26 39.91 7.09
CA ARG A 105 18.02 40.26 5.88
C ARG A 105 17.98 39.17 4.82
N TYR A 106 17.92 37.92 5.25
CA TYR A 106 17.94 36.76 4.36
C TYR A 106 17.18 35.59 4.97
N GLN A 107 16.54 34.81 4.11
CA GLN A 107 15.75 33.65 4.50
C GLN A 107 15.86 32.58 3.41
N ALA A 108 16.20 31.36 3.80
CA ALA A 108 16.30 30.25 2.87
C ALA A 108 15.81 28.93 3.49
N LEU A 109 15.17 28.11 2.65
CA LEU A 109 14.86 26.72 2.94
C LEU A 109 15.91 25.85 2.24
N LEU A 110 16.83 25.28 3.01
CA LEU A 110 17.89 24.42 2.51
C LEU A 110 17.41 22.97 2.50
N HIS A 111 17.51 22.32 1.36
CA HIS A 111 17.31 20.89 1.18
C HIS A 111 18.61 20.21 0.78
N VAL A 112 19.10 19.31 1.62
CA VAL A 112 20.29 18.50 1.32
C VAL A 112 19.86 17.19 0.69
N GLY A 113 20.43 16.86 -0.46
CA GLY A 113 20.08 15.66 -1.20
C GLY A 113 21.18 15.16 -2.12
N MET A 114 20.80 14.27 -3.03
CA MET A 114 21.69 13.67 -4.01
C MET A 114 21.10 13.79 -5.42
N PRO A 115 21.93 14.00 -6.45
CA PRO A 115 21.47 13.89 -7.84
C PRO A 115 20.99 12.46 -8.11
N PRO A 116 20.03 12.27 -9.02
CA PRO A 116 19.48 10.96 -9.28
C PRO A 116 20.52 10.09 -9.99
N ARG A 117 20.59 8.82 -9.59
CA ARG A 117 21.32 7.80 -10.34
C ARG A 117 20.47 7.29 -11.49
N GLU A 118 21.10 6.47 -12.34
CA GLU A 118 20.42 5.81 -13.44
C GLU A 118 19.23 4.97 -12.90
N PRO A 119 17.98 5.25 -13.33
CA PRO A 119 16.80 4.58 -12.81
C PRO A 119 16.65 3.15 -13.37
N VAL A 120 16.10 2.24 -12.59
CA VAL A 120 15.80 0.88 -13.07
C VAL A 120 14.43 0.89 -13.75
N LEU A 121 14.40 0.62 -15.06
CA LEU A 121 13.20 0.58 -15.89
C LEU A 121 12.88 -0.86 -16.31
N THR A 122 11.62 -1.25 -16.12
CA THR A 122 11.11 -2.58 -16.48
C THR A 122 9.78 -2.47 -17.20
N CYS A 123 9.54 -3.27 -18.24
CA CYS A 123 8.25 -3.34 -18.93
C CYS A 123 7.76 -4.78 -19.02
N ARG A 124 6.44 -4.97 -18.90
CA ARG A 124 5.79 -6.29 -18.90
C ARG A 124 4.38 -6.18 -19.50
N SER A 125 3.99 -7.20 -20.27
CA SER A 125 2.61 -7.38 -20.73
C SER A 125 1.97 -8.58 -20.03
N ASN A 126 1.02 -8.31 -19.13
CA ASN A 126 0.21 -9.32 -18.44
C ASN A 126 -1.20 -9.45 -19.03
N ASN A 127 -1.55 -8.61 -20.00
CA ASN A 127 -2.87 -8.50 -20.63
C ASN A 127 -2.81 -8.48 -22.16
N TYR A 128 -1.81 -9.16 -22.72
CA TYR A 128 -1.66 -9.34 -24.16
C TYR A 128 -2.97 -9.86 -24.78
N PRO A 129 -3.41 -9.37 -25.96
CA PRO A 129 -2.76 -8.39 -26.85
C PRO A 129 -3.20 -6.93 -26.61
N LYS A 130 -3.76 -6.58 -25.44
CA LYS A 130 -4.30 -5.22 -25.21
C LYS A 130 -3.22 -4.16 -25.01
N GLY A 131 -2.17 -4.49 -24.26
CA GLY A 131 -1.11 -3.53 -23.96
C GLY A 131 0.00 -4.09 -23.09
N PHE A 132 0.79 -3.18 -22.55
CA PHE A 132 1.82 -3.47 -21.57
C PHE A 132 1.95 -2.30 -20.60
N TYR A 133 2.59 -2.54 -19.46
CA TYR A 133 2.95 -1.49 -18.54
C TYR A 133 4.45 -1.43 -18.35
N CYS A 134 4.94 -0.25 -18.01
CA CYS A 134 6.31 -0.04 -17.57
C CYS A 134 6.31 0.48 -16.14
N SER A 135 7.25 0.00 -15.34
CA SER A 135 7.44 0.42 -13.96
C SER A 135 8.90 0.69 -13.67
N TRP A 136 9.15 1.62 -12.75
CA TRP A 136 10.48 2.08 -12.44
C TRP A 136 10.72 2.40 -10.97
N HIS A 137 11.98 2.38 -10.58
CA HIS A 137 12.44 2.81 -9.27
C HIS A 137 13.88 3.33 -9.33
N LEU A 138 14.28 4.11 -8.32
CA LEU A 138 15.66 4.52 -8.17
C LEU A 138 16.41 3.49 -7.31
N PRO A 139 17.64 3.11 -7.68
CA PRO A 139 18.42 2.15 -6.91
C PRO A 139 18.91 2.71 -5.57
N ALA A 140 18.93 4.04 -5.42
CA ALA A 140 19.29 4.73 -4.19
C ALA A 140 18.39 5.96 -3.99
N PRO A 141 18.06 6.32 -2.74
CA PRO A 141 17.29 7.51 -2.44
C PRO A 141 18.06 8.80 -2.77
N THR A 142 17.35 9.83 -3.23
CA THR A 142 17.91 11.17 -3.49
C THR A 142 17.67 12.16 -2.36
N PHE A 143 16.75 11.85 -1.43
CA PHE A 143 16.32 12.70 -0.31
C PHE A 143 15.71 14.07 -0.69
N ILE A 144 15.58 14.35 -1.99
CA ILE A 144 14.91 15.54 -2.53
C ILE A 144 13.89 15.14 -3.61
N PRO A 145 12.87 15.98 -3.88
CA PRO A 145 11.79 15.66 -4.83
C PRO A 145 12.32 15.34 -6.24
N ASN A 146 11.84 14.23 -6.81
CA ASN A 146 12.18 13.82 -8.17
C ASN A 146 10.97 13.93 -9.10
N THR A 147 11.23 14.29 -10.35
CA THR A 147 10.25 14.27 -11.44
C THR A 147 10.65 13.21 -12.46
N PHE A 148 9.70 12.35 -12.84
CA PHE A 148 9.90 11.30 -13.84
C PHE A 148 9.14 11.62 -15.13
N ASN A 149 9.88 11.61 -16.24
CA ASN A 149 9.34 11.76 -17.58
C ASN A 149 9.58 10.48 -18.40
N VAL A 150 8.54 9.97 -19.05
CA VAL A 150 8.59 8.72 -19.82
C VAL A 150 8.21 9.03 -21.26
N THR A 151 9.06 8.61 -22.18
CA THR A 151 8.79 8.69 -23.62
C THR A 151 8.78 7.30 -24.22
N VAL A 152 7.76 7.00 -25.02
CA VAL A 152 7.54 5.68 -25.61
C VAL A 152 7.45 5.83 -27.12
N LEU A 153 8.33 5.14 -27.83
CA LEU A 153 8.39 5.12 -29.29
C LEU A 153 8.15 3.71 -29.82
N HIS A 154 7.38 3.61 -30.90
CA HIS A 154 7.28 2.41 -31.72
C HIS A 154 7.69 2.79 -33.14
N GLY A 155 8.95 2.54 -33.48
CA GLY A 155 9.59 3.14 -34.66
C GLY A 155 9.69 4.66 -34.51
N SER A 156 9.06 5.42 -35.41
CA SER A 156 8.97 6.88 -35.34
C SER A 156 7.70 7.40 -34.65
N LYS A 157 6.76 6.52 -34.28
CA LYS A 157 5.49 6.91 -33.67
C LYS A 157 5.64 7.09 -32.16
N LEU A 158 5.28 8.28 -31.67
CA LEU A 158 5.17 8.57 -30.24
C LEU A 158 3.86 8.00 -29.69
N LEU A 159 3.96 7.26 -28.58
CA LEU A 159 2.81 6.65 -27.90
C LEU A 159 2.53 7.33 -26.55
N GLY A 160 1.25 7.36 -26.18
CA GLY A 160 0.82 7.82 -24.87
C GLY A 160 1.12 6.80 -23.77
N CYS A 161 1.56 7.29 -22.61
CA CYS A 161 1.82 6.52 -21.40
C CYS A 161 0.85 7.05 -20.32
N GLU A 162 -0.18 6.27 -20.04
CA GLU A 162 -1.22 6.60 -19.06
C GLU A 162 -0.69 6.29 -17.67
N LYS A 163 -0.39 7.33 -16.89
CA LYS A 163 0.19 7.18 -15.53
C LYS A 163 -0.89 6.78 -14.54
N ASP A 164 -0.59 5.79 -13.71
CA ASP A 164 -1.51 5.38 -12.65
C ASP A 164 -1.66 6.50 -11.60
N PRO A 165 -2.86 6.72 -11.02
CA PRO A 165 -3.04 7.65 -9.90
C PRO A 165 -2.21 7.23 -8.69
N ALA A 166 -2.09 5.93 -8.48
CA ALA A 166 -1.18 5.24 -7.57
C ALA A 166 -1.00 3.79 -8.08
N PRO A 167 0.23 3.26 -8.16
CA PRO A 167 1.52 3.87 -7.83
C PRO A 167 2.02 4.87 -8.88
N LYS A 168 2.64 5.99 -8.46
CA LYS A 168 3.15 7.05 -9.35
C LYS A 168 4.24 6.60 -10.35
N ASN A 169 4.87 5.46 -10.11
CA ASN A 169 6.00 4.95 -10.89
C ASN A 169 5.62 3.82 -11.86
N ARG A 170 4.38 3.85 -12.35
CA ARG A 170 3.89 2.92 -13.36
C ARG A 170 3.07 3.67 -14.40
N CYS A 171 3.18 3.24 -15.65
CA CYS A 171 2.25 3.66 -16.69
C CYS A 171 1.93 2.55 -17.67
N HIS A 172 0.76 2.68 -18.31
CA HIS A 172 0.22 1.72 -19.25
C HIS A 172 0.28 2.26 -20.68
N ILE A 173 0.59 1.38 -21.61
CA ILE A 173 0.73 1.64 -23.05
C ILE A 173 -0.12 0.62 -23.79
N ARG A 174 -0.94 1.08 -24.74
CA ARG A 174 -1.72 0.21 -25.61
C ARG A 174 -0.88 -0.20 -26.82
N TYR A 175 -0.99 -1.45 -27.23
CA TYR A 175 -0.39 -1.90 -28.49
C TYR A 175 -1.09 -1.21 -29.67
N THR A 176 -0.30 -0.72 -30.63
CA THR A 176 -0.86 -0.10 -31.84
C THR A 176 -0.95 -1.06 -33.01
N GLN A 177 -0.10 -2.07 -33.03
CA GLN A 177 -0.02 -3.11 -34.05
C GLN A 177 0.51 -4.36 -33.38
N LEU A 178 -0.18 -5.48 -33.57
CA LEU A 178 0.25 -6.78 -33.09
C LEU A 178 1.20 -7.41 -34.10
N PHE A 179 2.11 -8.24 -33.61
CA PHE A 179 3.11 -8.95 -34.42
C PHE A 179 3.99 -8.00 -35.25
N SER A 180 4.20 -6.78 -34.76
CA SER A 180 5.06 -5.83 -35.45
C SER A 180 6.53 -6.24 -35.33
N THR A 181 7.28 -6.13 -36.42
CA THR A 181 8.75 -6.28 -36.40
C THR A 181 9.45 -5.02 -35.92
N VAL A 182 8.69 -3.94 -35.67
CA VAL A 182 9.19 -2.67 -35.16
C VAL A 182 9.33 -2.78 -33.65
N LYS A 183 10.50 -2.41 -33.13
CA LYS A 183 10.76 -2.45 -31.68
C LYS A 183 10.13 -1.27 -30.96
N TYR A 184 9.74 -1.52 -29.72
CA TYR A 184 9.41 -0.46 -28.76
C TYR A 184 10.70 0.07 -28.15
N LYS A 185 10.80 1.39 -28.01
CA LYS A 185 11.84 2.07 -27.24
C LYS A 185 11.18 2.89 -26.15
N VAL A 186 11.45 2.56 -24.90
CA VAL A 186 10.96 3.29 -23.72
C VAL A 186 12.14 4.00 -23.09
N THR A 187 12.07 5.32 -22.96
CA THR A 187 13.10 6.13 -22.29
C THR A 187 12.49 6.77 -21.05
N LEU A 188 13.14 6.55 -19.91
CA LEU A 188 12.78 7.15 -18.63
C LEU A 188 13.87 8.16 -18.26
N THR A 189 13.46 9.41 -18.02
CA THR A 189 14.33 10.47 -17.51
C THR A 189 13.85 10.86 -16.13
N VAL A 190 14.78 10.85 -15.17
CA VAL A 190 14.57 11.33 -13.81
C VAL A 190 15.34 12.63 -13.62
N THR A 191 14.67 13.65 -13.08
CA THR A 191 15.26 14.97 -12.83
C THR A 191 14.93 15.44 -11.43
N ASN A 192 15.90 16.01 -10.74
CA ASN A 192 15.71 16.80 -9.52
C ASN A 192 16.53 18.09 -9.61
N ALA A 193 16.50 18.90 -8.54
CA ALA A 193 17.18 20.19 -8.52
C ALA A 193 18.72 20.09 -8.65
N LEU A 194 19.31 18.93 -8.35
CA LEU A 194 20.75 18.69 -8.38
C LEU A 194 21.24 18.04 -9.69
N GLY A 195 20.33 17.63 -10.58
CA GLY A 195 20.69 17.04 -11.86
C GLY A 195 19.64 16.11 -12.44
N HIS A 196 20.03 15.37 -13.47
CA HIS A 196 19.17 14.42 -14.15
C HIS A 196 19.95 13.17 -14.56
N ASN A 197 19.22 12.08 -14.78
CA ASN A 197 19.74 10.85 -15.35
C ASN A 197 18.65 10.15 -16.17
N SER A 198 19.02 9.21 -17.04
CA SER A 198 18.06 8.51 -17.88
C SER A 198 18.48 7.09 -18.21
N THR A 199 17.48 6.25 -18.49
CA THR A 199 17.65 4.87 -18.93
C THR A 199 16.69 4.60 -20.07
N ALA A 200 17.13 3.82 -21.05
CA ALA A 200 16.28 3.38 -22.14
C ALA A 200 16.36 1.88 -22.33
N ILE A 201 15.22 1.25 -22.57
CA ILE A 201 15.13 -0.15 -22.97
C ILE A 201 14.45 -0.27 -24.33
N ILE A 202 14.94 -1.22 -25.12
CA ILE A 202 14.43 -1.53 -26.47
C ILE A 202 14.07 -3.01 -26.50
N PHE A 203 12.85 -3.33 -26.92
CA PHE A 203 12.36 -4.70 -26.92
C PHE A 203 11.36 -4.95 -28.05
N ASP A 204 11.22 -6.23 -28.41
CA ASP A 204 10.17 -6.72 -29.30
C ASP A 204 8.92 -7.07 -28.48
N GLU A 205 7.74 -6.85 -29.04
CA GLU A 205 6.43 -7.07 -28.41
C GLU A 205 6.34 -8.41 -27.67
N PHE A 206 6.71 -9.50 -28.35
CA PHE A 206 6.60 -10.86 -27.85
C PHE A 206 7.54 -11.20 -26.70
N THR A 207 8.59 -10.41 -26.46
CA THR A 207 9.60 -10.71 -25.43
C THR A 207 9.17 -10.31 -24.03
N ILE A 208 8.29 -9.31 -23.91
CA ILE A 208 7.82 -8.77 -22.62
C ILE A 208 6.51 -9.39 -22.16
N VAL A 209 5.94 -10.31 -22.94
CA VAL A 209 4.72 -11.04 -22.57
C VAL A 209 5.04 -11.95 -21.38
N LYS A 210 4.33 -11.74 -20.28
CA LYS A 210 4.41 -12.54 -19.07
C LYS A 210 3.04 -12.45 -18.36
N PRO A 211 2.15 -13.44 -18.56
CA PRO A 211 0.82 -13.47 -17.92
C PRO A 211 0.93 -13.39 -16.39
N ASP A 212 -0.16 -13.03 -15.72
CA ASP A 212 -0.22 -13.19 -14.26
C ASP A 212 -0.35 -14.68 -13.88
N PRO A 213 -0.04 -15.07 -12.62
CA PRO A 213 -0.21 -16.46 -12.19
C PRO A 213 -1.68 -16.91 -12.28
N PRO A 214 -1.96 -18.19 -12.55
CA PRO A 214 -3.33 -18.73 -12.50
C PRO A 214 -4.04 -18.42 -11.19
N GLU A 215 -5.33 -18.12 -11.30
CA GLU A 215 -6.18 -17.78 -10.17
C GLU A 215 -6.91 -19.03 -9.66
N ASN A 216 -7.39 -18.98 -8.42
CA ASN A 216 -8.28 -20.01 -7.84
C ASN A 216 -7.76 -21.45 -8.00
N VAL A 217 -6.46 -21.67 -7.75
CA VAL A 217 -5.86 -23.00 -7.73
C VAL A 217 -6.41 -23.78 -6.53
N VAL A 218 -7.12 -24.87 -6.81
CA VAL A 218 -7.74 -25.74 -5.81
C VAL A 218 -7.36 -27.17 -6.10
N ALA A 219 -7.00 -27.93 -5.07
CA ALA A 219 -6.75 -29.36 -5.15
C ALA A 219 -7.73 -30.10 -4.24
N ARG A 220 -8.38 -31.14 -4.78
CA ARG A 220 -9.41 -31.93 -4.08
C ARG A 220 -9.06 -33.42 -4.10
N PRO A 221 -9.30 -34.15 -3.01
CA PRO A 221 -9.19 -35.60 -3.01
C PRO A 221 -10.25 -36.21 -3.93
N VAL A 222 -9.84 -37.20 -4.74
CA VAL A 222 -10.78 -37.99 -5.53
C VAL A 222 -11.36 -39.09 -4.62
N PRO A 223 -12.69 -39.15 -4.43
CA PRO A 223 -13.31 -40.18 -3.58
C PRO A 223 -12.86 -41.59 -3.96
N SER A 224 -12.73 -42.46 -2.96
CA SER A 224 -12.27 -43.85 -3.08
C SER A 224 -10.93 -44.06 -3.80
N SER A 225 -10.13 -43.01 -3.98
CA SER A 225 -8.85 -43.06 -4.70
C SER A 225 -7.70 -42.48 -3.85
N PRO A 226 -6.99 -43.30 -3.06
CA PRO A 226 -6.02 -42.82 -2.07
C PRO A 226 -4.72 -42.26 -2.66
N ARG A 227 -4.55 -42.32 -3.98
CA ARG A 227 -3.38 -41.78 -4.71
C ARG A 227 -3.73 -40.70 -5.72
N ARG A 228 -4.96 -40.17 -5.68
CA ARG A 228 -5.43 -39.19 -6.66
C ARG A 228 -5.82 -37.86 -6.02
N LEU A 229 -5.37 -36.80 -6.67
CA LEU A 229 -5.78 -35.42 -6.38
C LEU A 229 -6.22 -34.77 -7.70
N GLU A 230 -7.44 -34.25 -7.72
CA GLU A 230 -7.93 -33.43 -8.83
C GLU A 230 -7.53 -31.98 -8.54
N VAL A 231 -6.78 -31.39 -9.46
CA VAL A 231 -6.31 -30.00 -9.37
C VAL A 231 -7.02 -29.19 -10.45
N THR A 232 -7.65 -28.10 -10.06
CA THR A 232 -8.34 -27.17 -10.96
C THR A 232 -7.85 -25.75 -10.73
N TRP A 233 -7.80 -24.94 -11.78
CA TRP A 233 -7.45 -23.52 -11.70
C TRP A 233 -8.28 -22.69 -12.67
N GLN A 234 -8.10 -21.38 -12.63
CA GLN A 234 -8.69 -20.44 -13.58
C GLN A 234 -7.59 -19.67 -14.30
N THR A 235 -7.86 -19.35 -15.56
CA THR A 235 -7.05 -18.41 -16.34
C THR A 235 -7.00 -17.05 -15.63
N PRO A 236 -5.85 -16.37 -15.59
CA PRO A 236 -5.75 -15.06 -14.95
C PRO A 236 -6.76 -14.08 -15.54
N SER A 237 -7.47 -13.35 -14.69
CA SER A 237 -8.46 -12.35 -15.11
C SER A 237 -7.87 -11.19 -15.92
N SER A 238 -6.56 -10.96 -15.78
CA SER A 238 -5.80 -10.00 -16.58
C SER A 238 -5.67 -10.41 -18.05
N TRP A 239 -5.80 -11.71 -18.37
CA TRP A 239 -5.63 -12.26 -19.71
C TRP A 239 -6.96 -12.23 -20.47
N PRO A 240 -7.14 -11.32 -21.43
CA PRO A 240 -8.47 -10.94 -21.89
C PRO A 240 -9.08 -11.87 -22.95
N ASP A 241 -8.26 -12.63 -23.67
CA ASP A 241 -8.70 -13.42 -24.84
C ASP A 241 -7.95 -14.77 -24.91
N PRO A 242 -8.26 -15.71 -24.01
CA PRO A 242 -7.62 -17.03 -24.00
C PRO A 242 -8.01 -17.91 -25.20
N GLU A 243 -9.07 -17.59 -25.94
CA GLU A 243 -9.49 -18.35 -27.13
C GLU A 243 -8.57 -18.05 -28.32
N SER A 244 -8.26 -16.77 -28.54
CA SER A 244 -7.32 -16.37 -29.61
C SER A 244 -5.85 -16.51 -29.19
N PHE A 245 -5.56 -16.37 -27.90
CA PHE A 245 -4.21 -16.44 -27.33
C PHE A 245 -4.18 -17.47 -26.19
N PRO A 246 -4.15 -18.78 -26.53
CA PRO A 246 -4.23 -19.84 -25.54
C PRO A 246 -3.00 -19.87 -24.64
N LEU A 247 -3.26 -20.02 -23.35
CA LEU A 247 -2.22 -20.24 -22.34
C LEU A 247 -1.96 -21.72 -22.19
N LYS A 248 -0.69 -22.06 -22.01
CA LYS A 248 -0.25 -23.33 -21.46
C LYS A 248 0.14 -23.17 -19.99
N PHE A 249 0.07 -24.26 -19.26
CA PHE A 249 0.29 -24.29 -17.82
C PHE A 249 1.44 -25.22 -17.45
N PHE A 250 2.16 -24.86 -16.40
CA PHE A 250 3.17 -25.70 -15.79
C PHE A 250 2.76 -25.96 -14.35
N LEU A 251 2.38 -27.18 -14.07
CA LEU A 251 1.97 -27.62 -12.75
C LEU A 251 3.19 -28.22 -12.04
N ARG A 252 3.41 -27.83 -10.79
CA ARG A 252 4.39 -28.47 -9.91
C ARG A 252 3.74 -28.92 -8.62
N TYR A 253 4.14 -30.09 -8.14
CA TYR A 253 3.64 -30.66 -6.90
C TYR A 253 4.73 -31.47 -6.21
N ARG A 254 4.65 -31.50 -4.88
CA ARG A 254 5.48 -32.38 -4.04
C ARG A 254 4.75 -32.68 -2.74
N PRO A 255 4.97 -33.85 -2.13
CA PRO A 255 4.51 -34.08 -0.78
C PRO A 255 5.36 -33.24 0.19
N LEU A 256 4.79 -32.85 1.33
CA LEU A 256 5.52 -32.09 2.36
C LEU A 256 6.73 -32.85 2.94
N ILE A 257 6.71 -34.18 2.85
CA ILE A 257 7.79 -35.04 3.33
C ILE A 257 9.02 -35.09 2.41
N LEU A 258 8.95 -34.53 1.20
CA LEU A 258 10.07 -34.49 0.24
C LEU A 258 10.25 -33.08 -0.31
N ASP A 259 11.49 -32.70 -0.61
CA ASP A 259 11.79 -31.40 -1.23
C ASP A 259 11.81 -31.43 -2.77
N GLN A 260 11.73 -32.61 -3.37
CA GLN A 260 11.77 -32.78 -4.82
C GLN A 260 10.41 -32.48 -5.45
N TRP A 261 10.40 -31.53 -6.38
CA TRP A 261 9.22 -31.18 -7.19
C TRP A 261 9.05 -32.12 -8.39
N GLN A 262 7.82 -32.60 -8.57
CA GLN A 262 7.35 -33.17 -9.83
C GLN A 262 6.72 -32.07 -10.68
N HIS A 263 6.85 -32.19 -11.99
CA HIS A 263 6.44 -31.19 -12.95
C HIS A 263 5.61 -31.79 -14.07
N VAL A 264 4.59 -31.08 -14.52
CA VAL A 264 3.73 -31.46 -15.65
C VAL A 264 3.45 -30.21 -16.48
N GLU A 265 3.80 -30.24 -17.76
CA GLU A 265 3.39 -29.21 -18.72
C GLU A 265 2.07 -29.61 -19.38
N LEU A 266 1.13 -28.67 -19.42
CA LEU A 266 -0.24 -28.86 -19.86
C LEU A 266 -0.55 -27.81 -20.92
N SER A 267 -0.80 -28.25 -22.15
CA SER A 267 -1.05 -27.36 -23.29
C SER A 267 -2.51 -26.97 -23.43
N ASP A 268 -3.43 -27.70 -22.78
CA ASP A 268 -4.86 -27.51 -22.86
C ASP A 268 -5.56 -27.72 -21.50
N GLY A 269 -6.65 -26.99 -21.31
CA GLY A 269 -7.51 -27.12 -20.14
C GLY A 269 -7.00 -26.44 -18.87
N THR A 270 -7.86 -26.44 -17.86
CA THR A 270 -7.61 -25.83 -16.54
C THR A 270 -7.78 -26.83 -15.40
N THR A 271 -7.59 -28.11 -15.71
CA THR A 271 -7.70 -29.23 -14.76
C THR A 271 -6.65 -30.29 -15.03
N HIS A 272 -6.16 -30.92 -13.97
CA HIS A 272 -5.27 -32.07 -14.06
C HIS A 272 -5.47 -32.99 -12.86
N THR A 273 -5.45 -34.30 -13.09
CA THR A 273 -5.50 -35.30 -12.02
C THR A 273 -4.11 -35.88 -11.77
N ILE A 274 -3.55 -35.57 -10.60
CA ILE A 274 -2.35 -36.24 -10.09
C ILE A 274 -2.73 -37.68 -9.74
N THR A 275 -1.94 -38.67 -10.17
CA THR A 275 -2.27 -40.11 -10.04
C THR A 275 -1.27 -40.92 -9.21
N ASP A 276 -0.14 -40.31 -8.87
CA ASP A 276 0.99 -40.89 -8.16
C ASP A 276 1.16 -40.29 -6.76
N ALA A 277 0.09 -39.74 -6.18
CA ALA A 277 0.15 -39.15 -4.85
C ALA A 277 0.37 -40.21 -3.76
N TYR A 278 1.16 -39.89 -2.73
CA TYR A 278 1.35 -40.71 -1.56
C TYR A 278 0.11 -40.64 -0.66
N ALA A 279 -0.48 -41.79 -0.36
CA ALA A 279 -1.68 -41.88 0.47
C ALA A 279 -1.47 -41.25 1.85
N GLY A 280 -2.42 -40.42 2.28
CA GLY A 280 -2.42 -39.76 3.58
C GLY A 280 -1.28 -38.74 3.78
N LYS A 281 -0.57 -38.34 2.73
CA LYS A 281 0.46 -37.29 2.79
C LYS A 281 -0.09 -36.01 2.19
N GLU A 282 0.15 -34.90 2.88
CA GLU A 282 -0.21 -33.58 2.38
C GLU A 282 0.78 -33.12 1.30
N TYR A 283 0.24 -32.46 0.28
CA TYR A 283 0.95 -31.95 -0.88
C TYR A 283 0.90 -30.43 -0.94
N ILE A 284 1.97 -29.84 -1.48
CA ILE A 284 1.98 -28.46 -1.97
C ILE A 284 1.86 -28.52 -3.49
N ILE A 285 0.90 -27.79 -4.06
CA ILE A 285 0.64 -27.71 -5.49
C ILE A 285 0.65 -26.26 -5.94
N GLN A 286 1.34 -25.97 -7.04
CA GLN A 286 1.38 -24.65 -7.67
C GLN A 286 1.30 -24.76 -9.18
N VAL A 287 0.74 -23.73 -9.82
CA VAL A 287 0.60 -23.67 -11.28
C VAL A 287 1.19 -22.34 -11.76
N ALA A 288 1.89 -22.37 -12.88
CA ALA A 288 2.31 -21.18 -13.63
C ALA A 288 1.68 -21.21 -15.02
N ALA A 289 1.55 -20.05 -15.66
CA ALA A 289 0.97 -19.88 -16.98
C ALA A 289 1.96 -19.22 -17.93
N LYS A 290 1.87 -19.55 -19.22
CA LYS A 290 2.61 -18.88 -20.29
C LYS A 290 1.74 -18.88 -21.54
N ASP A 291 1.87 -17.85 -22.37
CA ASP A 291 1.43 -17.96 -23.75
C ASP A 291 2.09 -19.17 -24.44
N ASN A 292 1.37 -19.81 -25.35
CA ASN A 292 1.83 -21.03 -26.00
C ASN A 292 3.13 -20.82 -26.82
N GLU A 293 3.28 -19.65 -27.45
CA GLU A 293 4.35 -19.37 -28.41
C GLU A 293 5.34 -18.30 -27.91
N ILE A 294 4.82 -17.26 -27.24
CA ILE A 294 5.60 -16.06 -26.92
C ILE A 294 5.83 -15.86 -25.42
N GLY A 295 6.70 -14.90 -25.10
CA GLY A 295 6.90 -14.46 -23.72
C GLY A 295 7.59 -15.45 -22.79
N THR A 296 7.33 -15.28 -21.51
CA THR A 296 7.94 -16.03 -20.39
C THR A 296 6.87 -16.54 -19.43
N TRP A 297 7.21 -17.59 -18.68
CA TRP A 297 6.34 -18.13 -17.64
C TRP A 297 6.02 -17.06 -16.58
N SER A 298 4.78 -17.06 -16.12
CA SER A 298 4.35 -16.29 -14.96
C SER A 298 5.06 -16.77 -13.69
N ASP A 299 4.92 -15.98 -12.63
CA ASP A 299 5.33 -16.44 -11.31
C ASP A 299 4.42 -17.60 -10.86
N TRP A 300 4.87 -18.41 -9.91
CA TRP A 300 4.04 -19.49 -9.40
C TRP A 300 2.79 -18.94 -8.69
N SER A 301 1.65 -19.60 -8.88
CA SER A 301 0.42 -19.30 -8.15
C SER A 301 0.64 -19.37 -6.64
N VAL A 302 -0.29 -18.80 -5.88
CA VAL A 302 -0.42 -19.13 -4.46
C VAL A 302 -0.53 -20.65 -4.31
N ALA A 303 0.18 -21.19 -3.32
CA ALA A 303 0.23 -22.63 -3.08
C ALA A 303 -1.13 -23.17 -2.63
N ALA A 304 -1.59 -24.22 -3.30
CA ALA A 304 -2.72 -25.04 -2.87
C ALA A 304 -2.21 -26.22 -2.05
N HIS A 305 -2.95 -26.56 -1.01
CA HIS A 305 -2.64 -27.66 -0.10
C HIS A 305 -3.75 -28.70 -0.17
N ALA A 306 -3.39 -29.98 -0.28
CA ALA A 306 -4.36 -31.07 -0.27
C ALA A 306 -3.74 -32.38 0.21
N THR A 307 -4.58 -33.22 0.81
CA THR A 307 -4.24 -34.61 1.17
C THR A 307 -5.13 -35.55 0.35
N PRO A 308 -4.57 -36.60 -0.30
CA PRO A 308 -5.35 -37.60 -1.02
C PRO A 308 -6.39 -38.28 -0.13
N TRP A 309 -7.42 -38.86 -0.74
CA TRP A 309 -8.51 -39.50 -0.01
C TRP A 309 -7.99 -40.55 0.99
N THR A 310 -8.45 -40.46 2.22
CA THR A 310 -8.23 -41.48 3.25
C THR A 310 -9.57 -42.12 3.58
N GLU A 311 -9.56 -43.44 3.70
CA GLU A 311 -10.71 -44.17 4.22
C GLU A 311 -10.92 -43.73 5.67
N GLU A 312 -12.14 -43.28 6.02
CA GLU A 312 -12.47 -42.99 7.41
C GLU A 312 -12.26 -44.27 8.22
N PRO A 313 -11.54 -44.22 9.35
CA PRO A 313 -11.37 -45.40 10.18
C PRO A 313 -12.76 -45.88 10.61
N ARG A 314 -13.19 -47.02 10.08
CA ARG A 314 -14.36 -47.71 10.57
C ARG A 314 -14.08 -48.04 12.03
N TYR A 315 -14.76 -47.36 12.95
CA TYR A 315 -14.79 -47.80 14.35
C TYR A 315 -15.32 -49.23 14.31
N LEU A 316 -14.43 -50.20 14.58
CA LEU A 316 -14.83 -51.56 14.88
C LEU A 316 -15.60 -51.48 16.19
N THR A 317 -16.93 -51.35 16.10
CA THR A 317 -17.81 -51.63 17.22
C THR A 317 -17.58 -53.11 17.53
N THR A 318 -16.77 -53.38 18.55
CA THR A 318 -16.58 -54.72 19.11
C THR A 318 -17.96 -55.32 19.33
N GLU A 319 -18.32 -56.34 18.56
CA GLU A 319 -19.43 -57.22 18.90
C GLU A 319 -19.17 -57.71 20.32
N ALA A 320 -20.01 -57.29 21.27
CA ALA A 320 -20.04 -57.84 22.59
C ALA A 320 -20.44 -59.31 22.46
N GLN A 321 -19.42 -60.16 22.43
CA GLN A 321 -19.53 -61.60 22.44
C GLN A 321 -20.33 -62.00 23.68
N ALA A 322 -21.52 -62.56 23.44
CA ALA A 322 -22.35 -63.15 24.48
C ALA A 322 -21.53 -64.21 25.25
N PRO A 323 -21.55 -64.21 26.59
CA PRO A 323 -20.86 -65.26 27.32
C PRO A 323 -21.73 -66.53 27.30
N GLU A 324 -21.37 -67.47 26.43
CA GLU A 324 -21.72 -68.88 26.63
C GLU A 324 -21.07 -69.34 27.95
N THR A 325 -21.90 -69.64 28.96
CA THR A 325 -21.44 -70.30 30.18
C THR A 325 -22.22 -71.59 30.36
N THR A 326 -21.55 -72.72 30.07
CA THR A 326 -22.00 -74.05 30.46
C THR A 326 -21.15 -74.50 31.64
N THR A 327 -21.72 -74.68 32.83
CA THR A 327 -21.69 -75.96 33.58
C THR A 327 -22.43 -75.93 34.94
N THR A 328 -23.09 -77.06 35.20
CA THR A 328 -23.38 -77.74 36.49
C THR A 328 -24.46 -77.22 37.46
N THR A 329 -25.61 -77.89 37.35
CA THR A 329 -26.51 -78.47 38.38
C THR A 329 -26.07 -78.38 39.85
N THR A 330 -26.95 -77.91 40.77
CA THR A 330 -27.77 -78.77 41.68
C THR A 330 -28.39 -77.95 42.85
N THR A 331 -29.69 -78.19 43.06
CA THR A 331 -30.52 -78.12 44.29
C THR A 331 -31.03 -76.81 44.93
N SER A 332 -32.37 -76.76 44.90
CA SER A 332 -33.34 -76.64 46.00
C SER A 332 -33.80 -75.26 46.49
N PHE A 333 -35.11 -75.03 46.23
CA PHE A 333 -36.19 -74.59 47.15
C PHE A 333 -35.90 -73.47 48.16
N VAL A 334 -36.70 -72.43 48.42
CA VAL A 334 -37.99 -71.85 48.01
C VAL A 334 -38.05 -70.47 48.74
N PRO A 335 -38.91 -69.51 48.34
CA PRO A 335 -38.85 -68.06 48.66
C PRO A 335 -39.58 -67.76 50.02
N PRO A 336 -39.81 -66.52 50.56
CA PRO A 336 -40.41 -65.32 49.93
C PRO A 336 -40.01 -63.96 50.61
N PRO A 337 -40.85 -62.91 50.75
CA PRO A 337 -41.10 -61.87 49.74
C PRO A 337 -41.02 -60.40 50.26
N THR A 338 -41.08 -59.47 49.30
CA THR A 338 -41.80 -58.16 49.32
C THR A 338 -41.52 -57.05 50.34
N THR A 339 -41.11 -55.91 49.77
CA THR A 339 -41.66 -54.53 49.87
C THR A 339 -41.80 -53.81 51.22
N LYS A 340 -41.29 -52.56 51.26
CA LYS A 340 -41.98 -51.26 51.51
C LYS A 340 -40.93 -50.21 51.91
N ILE A 341 -40.81 -49.05 51.25
CA ILE A 341 -41.71 -47.89 51.09
C ILE A 341 -41.72 -46.97 52.33
N CYS A 342 -41.18 -45.76 52.09
CA CYS A 342 -41.47 -44.40 52.60
C CYS A 342 -41.05 -43.92 54.00
N ASP A 343 -40.14 -42.92 54.00
CA ASP A 343 -40.31 -41.48 54.39
C ASP A 343 -40.90 -41.11 55.79
N PRO A 344 -40.91 -39.84 56.25
CA PRO A 344 -40.16 -38.62 55.87
C PRO A 344 -39.71 -37.78 57.10
N GLY A 345 -39.09 -36.60 56.84
CA GLY A 345 -39.02 -35.45 57.76
C GLY A 345 -38.02 -34.40 57.27
N GLU A 346 -38.48 -33.37 56.52
CA GLU A 346 -38.80 -32.00 56.99
C GLU A 346 -37.56 -31.09 57.11
N VAL A 347 -37.44 -29.83 56.64
CA VAL A 347 -38.26 -28.76 56.01
C VAL A 347 -37.25 -27.86 55.25
N GLY A 348 -37.44 -27.55 53.95
CA GLY A 348 -38.02 -26.28 53.44
C GLY A 348 -36.95 -25.19 53.20
N ASP A 349 -37.09 -24.18 52.34
CA ASP A 349 -37.89 -23.88 51.15
C ASP A 349 -37.24 -22.59 50.57
N GLY A 350 -37.29 -22.30 49.26
CA GLY A 350 -36.84 -20.98 48.76
C GLY A 350 -36.35 -20.87 47.32
N VAL A 351 -37.29 -20.62 46.40
CA VAL A 351 -37.17 -20.33 44.96
C VAL A 351 -36.54 -18.96 44.66
N GLY A 352 -35.83 -18.83 43.52
CA GLY A 352 -35.48 -17.52 42.95
C GLY A 352 -34.72 -17.55 41.63
N SER A 353 -35.44 -17.34 40.52
CA SER A 353 -34.96 -17.10 39.14
C SER A 353 -34.48 -15.66 38.95
N SER A 354 -33.40 -15.40 38.19
CA SER A 354 -33.31 -14.22 37.30
C SER A 354 -32.10 -14.24 36.33
N THR A 355 -32.44 -14.30 35.04
CA THR A 355 -31.97 -13.49 33.90
C THR A 355 -30.53 -12.97 33.86
N GLY A 356 -29.76 -13.45 32.87
CA GLY A 356 -28.54 -12.81 32.37
C GLY A 356 -28.83 -11.56 31.55
N LEU A 357 -28.17 -10.46 31.89
CA LEU A 357 -28.20 -9.17 31.17
C LEU A 357 -27.34 -9.25 29.90
N LEU A 358 -27.93 -9.07 28.72
CA LEU A 358 -27.21 -8.70 27.50
C LEU A 358 -27.15 -7.16 27.42
N LEU A 359 -25.94 -6.60 27.46
CA LEU A 359 -25.67 -5.20 27.14
C LEU A 359 -25.55 -5.05 25.61
N THR A 360 -26.58 -4.51 24.97
CA THR A 360 -26.52 -4.00 23.60
C THR A 360 -26.13 -2.52 23.64
N VAL A 361 -24.95 -2.19 23.11
CA VAL A 361 -24.51 -0.80 22.93
C VAL A 361 -25.02 -0.33 21.57
N THR A 362 -26.03 0.55 21.58
CA THR A 362 -26.50 1.27 20.38
C THR A 362 -25.68 2.54 20.21
N VAL A 363 -24.90 2.62 19.14
CA VAL A 363 -24.18 3.84 18.74
C VAL A 363 -25.12 4.68 17.88
N THR A 364 -25.61 5.79 18.41
CA THR A 364 -26.37 6.79 17.65
C THR A 364 -25.41 7.74 16.94
N VAL A 365 -25.36 7.67 15.61
CA VAL A 365 -24.64 8.63 14.75
C VAL A 365 -25.55 9.83 14.48
N THR A 366 -25.23 10.99 15.06
CA THR A 366 -25.91 12.25 14.76
C THR A 366 -25.27 12.91 13.54
N VAL A 367 -25.99 12.93 12.41
CA VAL A 367 -25.62 13.67 11.21
C VAL A 367 -26.11 15.11 11.34
N THR A 368 -25.19 16.07 11.46
CA THR A 368 -25.52 17.50 11.39
C THR A 368 -25.52 17.94 9.93
N LEU A 369 -26.71 18.18 9.37
CA LEU A 369 -26.90 18.86 8.08
C LEU A 369 -26.73 20.37 8.27
N THR A 370 -25.63 20.93 7.77
CA THR A 370 -25.48 22.38 7.57
C THR A 370 -26.16 22.79 6.28
N THR A 371 -27.27 23.52 6.40
CA THR A 371 -27.98 24.16 5.30
C THR A 371 -27.19 25.37 4.79
N ILE A 372 -26.73 25.32 3.55
CA ILE A 372 -26.21 26.48 2.83
C ILE A 372 -27.42 27.24 2.27
N ALA A 373 -27.70 28.41 2.84
CA ALA A 373 -28.68 29.34 2.30
C ALA A 373 -28.12 30.00 1.03
N ALA A 374 -28.68 29.63 -0.11
CA ALA A 374 -28.54 30.37 -1.35
C ALA A 374 -29.49 31.57 -1.32
N THR A 375 -28.95 32.79 -1.26
CA THR A 375 -29.66 34.00 -1.64
C THR A 375 -29.00 34.56 -2.89
N GLY A 376 -29.65 34.35 -4.04
CA GLY A 376 -29.44 35.20 -5.20
C GLY A 376 -30.34 36.43 -5.10
N LEU A 377 -29.83 37.58 -5.52
CA LEU A 377 -30.66 38.61 -6.15
C LEU A 377 -29.82 39.43 -7.15
N PHE A 378 -30.31 39.40 -8.39
CA PHE A 378 -30.19 40.35 -9.49
C PHE A 378 -29.67 41.76 -9.14
N ILE A 379 -28.68 42.26 -9.89
CA ILE A 379 -28.80 43.12 -11.09
C ILE A 379 -27.52 42.94 -11.93
#